data_AF-A0A3R8RNE2-F1
#
_entry.id   AF-A0A3R8RNE2-F1
#
_cell.length_a   1.000
_cell.length_b   1.000
_cell.length_c   1.000
_cell.angle_alpha   90.00
_cell.angle_beta   90.00
_cell.angle_gamma   90.00
#
_symmetry.space_group_name_H-M   'P 1'
#
loop_
_entity.id
_entity.type
_entity.pdbx_description
1 polymer ?
#
loop_
_entity_poly.entity_id
_entity_poly.type
_entity_poly.pdbx_seq_one_letter_code
_entity_poly.pdbx_strand_id
1 'polypeptide(L)'
;MDNEELLGKELSNLYAISKQVNTFFNGSNISFLNERRKTMLEDYLKLSCKYENEIAETLRNIKVNPGNTTDSIVDEITENLQEVISQKGYKKDSKQLSYMMSLNRLISYHVANIENIGFLLNEVELKNVS
;
A
#
# COMPACT_ATOMS: atom_id res chain seq x y z
N MET A 1 13.83 18.22 -11.62
CA MET A 1 13.64 17.36 -10.46
C MET A 1 14.97 16.71 -10.16
N ASP A 2 15.58 17.09 -9.04
CA ASP A 2 16.74 16.39 -8.51
C ASP A 2 16.30 15.15 -7.71
N ASN A 3 17.26 14.34 -7.26
CA ASN A 3 16.96 13.10 -6.55
C ASN A 3 16.28 13.33 -5.20
N GLU A 4 16.46 14.49 -4.55
CA GLU A 4 15.79 14.81 -3.28
C GLU A 4 14.32 15.17 -3.49
N GLU A 5 14.03 15.97 -4.52
CA GLU A 5 12.66 16.29 -4.92
C GLU A 5 11.92 15.03 -5.41
N LEU A 6 12.60 14.16 -6.16
CA LEU A 6 12.05 12.86 -6.57
C LEU A 6 11.77 11.96 -5.36
N LEU A 7 12.70 11.86 -4.41
CA LEU A 7 12.52 11.08 -3.19
C LEU A 7 11.32 11.59 -2.37
N GLY A 8 11.19 12.91 -2.20
CA GLY A 8 10.04 13.50 -1.52
C GLY A 8 8.70 13.17 -2.19
N LYS A 9 8.68 13.14 -3.52
CA LYS A 9 7.50 12.75 -4.30
C LYS A 9 7.18 11.27 -4.14
N GLU A 10 8.16 10.39 -4.27
CA GLU A 10 7.94 8.93 -4.13
C GLU A 10 7.52 8.56 -2.70
N LEU A 11 8.11 9.18 -1.67
CA LEU A 11 7.65 9.03 -0.28
C LEU A 11 6.19 9.49 -0.12
N SER A 12 5.78 10.58 -0.79
CA SER A 12 4.40 11.05 -0.76
C SER A 12 3.45 10.05 -1.44
N ASN A 13 3.87 9.42 -2.54
CA ASN A 13 3.12 8.35 -3.21
C ASN A 13 2.98 7.13 -2.29
N LEU A 14 4.07 6.65 -1.68
CA LEU A 14 4.02 5.49 -0.79
C LEU A 14 3.17 5.75 0.47
N TYR A 15 3.19 6.99 0.99
CA TYR A 15 2.28 7.42 2.04
C TYR A 15 0.81 7.32 1.60
N ALA A 16 0.49 7.82 0.40
CA ALA A 16 -0.86 7.73 -0.15
C ALA A 16 -1.32 6.28 -0.31
N ILE A 17 -0.47 5.41 -0.87
CA ILE A 17 -0.72 3.96 -0.99
C ILE A 17 -1.08 3.36 0.37
N SER A 18 -0.23 3.58 1.38
CA SER A 18 -0.43 3.02 2.72
C SER A 18 -1.73 3.51 3.35
N LYS A 19 -2.02 4.81 3.23
CA LYS A 19 -3.24 5.42 3.75
C LYS A 19 -4.50 4.89 3.07
N GLN A 20 -4.50 4.77 1.74
CA GLN A 20 -5.63 4.22 0.97
C GLN A 20 -5.87 2.75 1.33
N VAL A 21 -4.80 1.94 1.40
CA VAL A 21 -4.86 0.55 1.85
C VAL A 21 -5.51 0.47 3.23
N ASN A 22 -4.97 1.20 4.21
CA ASN A 22 -5.46 1.15 5.59
C ASN A 22 -6.92 1.63 5.68
N THR A 23 -7.28 2.65 4.91
CA THR A 23 -8.66 3.16 4.82
C THR A 23 -9.61 2.11 4.25
N PHE A 24 -9.25 1.46 3.14
CA PHE A 24 -10.08 0.43 2.50
C PHE A 24 -10.35 -0.76 3.43
N PHE A 25 -9.30 -1.28 4.08
CA PHE A 25 -9.44 -2.45 4.95
C PHE A 25 -10.11 -2.13 6.29
N ASN A 26 -10.14 -0.87 6.71
CA ASN A 26 -10.86 -0.45 7.91
C ASN A 26 -12.38 -0.62 7.75
N GLY A 27 -12.91 -1.72 8.29
CA GLY A 27 -14.33 -2.07 8.19
C GLY A 27 -14.69 -2.97 7.01
N SER A 28 -13.71 -3.41 6.21
CA SER A 28 -13.94 -4.36 5.12
C SER A 28 -14.45 -5.72 5.63
N ASN A 29 -15.55 -6.23 5.04
CA ASN A 29 -16.11 -7.53 5.40
C ASN A 29 -15.35 -8.69 4.76
N ILE A 30 -14.39 -9.24 5.52
CA ILE A 30 -13.54 -10.37 5.10
C ILE A 30 -13.99 -11.73 5.67
N SER A 31 -15.23 -11.85 6.15
CA SER A 31 -15.72 -13.05 6.85
C SER A 31 -15.70 -14.33 5.99
N PHE A 32 -15.65 -14.20 4.67
CA PHE A 32 -15.54 -15.31 3.73
C PHE A 32 -14.12 -15.91 3.64
N LEU A 33 -13.10 -15.22 4.14
CA LEU A 33 -11.74 -15.75 4.24
C LEU A 33 -11.65 -16.80 5.36
N ASN A 34 -10.80 -17.81 5.15
CA ASN A 34 -10.37 -18.73 6.20
C ASN A 34 -9.32 -18.07 7.10
N GLU A 35 -9.10 -18.66 8.27
CA GLU A 35 -8.24 -18.07 9.31
C GLU A 35 -6.81 -17.82 8.82
N ARG A 36 -6.21 -18.76 8.08
CA ARG A 36 -4.88 -18.57 7.51
C ARG A 36 -4.77 -17.31 6.64
N ARG A 37 -5.79 -17.04 5.81
CA ARG A 37 -5.82 -15.86 4.93
C ARG A 37 -6.12 -14.58 5.70
N LYS A 38 -6.93 -14.65 6.75
CA LYS A 38 -7.15 -13.50 7.65
C LYS A 38 -5.86 -13.11 8.36
N THR A 39 -5.13 -14.07 8.94
CA THR A 39 -3.83 -13.81 9.58
C THR A 39 -2.84 -13.19 8.61
N MET A 40 -2.72 -13.72 7.39
CA MET A 40 -1.86 -13.13 6.37
C MET A 40 -2.25 -11.67 6.07
N LEU A 41 -3.55 -11.38 5.93
CA LEU A 41 -4.03 -10.02 5.70
C LEU A 41 -3.73 -9.12 6.90
N GLU A 42 -3.98 -9.58 8.13
CA GLU A 42 -3.68 -8.83 9.35
C GLU A 42 -2.20 -8.48 9.46
N ASP A 43 -1.30 -9.41 9.12
CA ASP A 43 0.14 -9.16 9.16
C ASP A 43 0.56 -8.14 8.09
N TYR A 44 -0.01 -8.21 6.89
CA TYR A 44 0.17 -7.18 5.87
C TYR A 44 -0.32 -5.81 6.34
N LEU A 45 -1.50 -5.73 6.95
CA LEU A 45 -2.07 -4.47 7.43
C LEU A 45 -1.25 -3.87 8.58
N LYS A 46 -0.72 -4.68 9.50
CA LYS A 46 0.21 -4.20 10.53
C LYS A 46 1.44 -3.54 9.90
N LEU A 47 2.00 -4.15 8.86
CA LEU A 47 3.14 -3.57 8.12
C LEU A 47 2.74 -2.27 7.41
N SER A 48 1.60 -2.25 6.72
CA SER A 48 1.08 -1.06 6.04
C SER A 48 0.83 0.10 7.01
N CYS A 49 0.24 -0.15 8.18
CA CYS A 49 0.05 0.86 9.24
C CYS A 49 1.39 1.37 9.80
N LYS A 50 2.37 0.47 9.98
CA LYS A 50 3.70 0.87 10.42
C LYS A 50 4.36 1.81 9.40
N TYR A 51 4.35 1.43 8.12
CA TYR A 51 4.92 2.25 7.06
C TYR A 51 4.21 3.59 6.90
N GLU A 52 2.89 3.65 6.98
CA GLU A 52 2.16 4.93 6.94
C GLU A 52 2.72 5.92 7.99
N ASN A 53 2.93 5.46 9.22
CA ASN A 53 3.44 6.29 10.30
C ASN A 53 4.91 6.71 10.09
N GLU A 54 5.78 5.78 9.72
CA GLU A 54 7.21 6.02 9.50
C GLU A 54 7.45 6.97 8.31
N ILE A 55 6.70 6.79 7.22
CA ILE A 55 6.79 7.65 6.04
C ILE A 55 6.26 9.05 6.37
N ALA A 56 5.13 9.14 7.09
CA ALA A 56 4.60 10.44 7.52
C ALA A 56 5.59 11.20 8.40
N GLU A 57 6.32 10.52 9.28
CA GLU A 57 7.39 11.12 10.08
C GLU A 57 8.57 11.58 9.22
N THR A 58 9.01 10.74 8.28
CA THR A 58 10.09 11.06 7.35
C THR A 58 9.75 12.30 6.52
N LEU A 59 8.55 12.35 5.93
CA LEU A 59 8.05 13.49 5.16
C LEU A 59 8.04 14.79 5.98
N ARG A 60 7.61 14.72 7.25
CA ARG A 60 7.68 15.87 8.18
C ARG A 60 9.11 16.34 8.39
N ASN A 61 10.06 15.41 8.57
CA ASN A 61 11.46 15.75 8.82
C ASN A 61 12.11 16.43 7.61
N ILE A 62 11.75 16.03 6.39
CA ILE A 62 12.23 16.66 5.15
C ILE A 62 11.36 17.85 4.70
N LYS A 63 10.39 18.28 5.53
CA LYS A 63 9.46 19.40 5.27
C LYS A 63 8.66 19.26 3.97
N VAL A 64 8.39 18.03 3.55
CA VAL A 64 7.50 17.72 2.42
C VAL A 64 6.10 17.45 2.96
N ASN A 65 5.10 18.13 2.40
CA ASN A 65 3.70 17.87 2.71
C ASN A 65 3.15 16.87 1.67
N PRO A 66 2.73 15.65 2.07
CA PRO A 66 2.14 14.69 1.13
C PRO A 66 0.81 15.17 0.53
N GLY A 67 0.19 16.21 1.09
CA GLY A 67 -1.02 16.83 0.56
C GLY A 67 -2.19 15.85 0.45
N ASN A 68 -2.97 16.00 -0.62
CA ASN A 68 -4.08 15.10 -0.98
C ASN A 68 -3.66 14.09 -2.06
N THR A 69 -2.41 13.63 -2.03
CA THR A 69 -1.93 12.63 -2.99
C THR A 69 -2.77 11.36 -2.86
N THR A 70 -3.19 10.83 -4.00
CA THR A 70 -3.92 9.57 -4.14
C THR A 70 -3.25 8.76 -5.22
N ASP A 71 -3.22 7.46 -5.02
CA ASP A 71 -2.69 6.50 -5.99
C ASP A 71 -3.84 5.82 -6.74
N SER A 72 -3.93 6.06 -8.05
CA SER A 72 -5.00 5.53 -8.88
C SER A 72 -4.93 4.01 -9.09
N ILE A 73 -3.74 3.42 -8.97
CA ILE A 73 -3.57 1.96 -9.08
C ILE A 73 -4.12 1.29 -7.82
N VAL A 74 -3.90 1.88 -6.65
CA VAL A 74 -4.52 1.41 -5.41
C VAL A 74 -6.04 1.55 -5.46
N ASP A 75 -6.57 2.65 -5.99
CA ASP A 75 -8.01 2.82 -6.18
C ASP A 75 -8.58 1.69 -7.07
N GLU A 76 -7.99 1.44 -8.25
CA GLU A 76 -8.44 0.35 -9.15
C GLU A 76 -8.42 -1.02 -8.44
N ILE A 77 -7.34 -1.34 -7.73
CA ILE A 77 -7.21 -2.65 -7.07
C ILE A 77 -8.20 -2.77 -5.89
N THR A 78 -8.42 -1.69 -5.13
CA THR A 78 -9.39 -1.70 -4.02
C THR A 78 -10.83 -1.73 -4.50
N GLU A 79 -11.15 -1.12 -5.64
CA GLU A 79 -12.42 -1.31 -6.33
C GLU A 79 -12.64 -2.78 -6.73
N ASN A 80 -11.62 -3.45 -7.31
CA ASN A 80 -11.71 -4.88 -7.61
C ASN A 80 -11.93 -5.74 -6.35
N LEU A 81 -11.26 -5.42 -5.24
CA LEU A 81 -11.46 -6.09 -3.96
C LEU A 81 -12.91 -5.88 -3.47
N GLN A 82 -13.42 -4.65 -3.55
CA GLN A 82 -14.79 -4.30 -3.16
C GLN A 82 -15.84 -5.02 -4.01
N GLU A 83 -15.61 -5.14 -5.31
CA GLU A 83 -16.46 -5.91 -6.22
C GLU A 83 -16.55 -7.38 -5.77
N VAL A 84 -15.40 -8.02 -5.47
CA VAL A 84 -15.39 -9.39 -4.95
C VAL A 84 -16.14 -9.49 -3.62
N ILE A 85 -15.96 -8.53 -2.70
CA ILE A 85 -16.70 -8.47 -1.42
C ILE A 85 -18.21 -8.36 -1.67
N SER A 86 -18.64 -7.54 -2.62
CA SER A 86 -20.06 -7.26 -2.90
C SER A 86 -20.77 -8.36 -3.71
N GLN A 87 -20.03 -9.16 -4.48
CA GLN A 87 -20.57 -10.23 -5.32
C GLN A 87 -21.38 -11.25 -4.51
N LYS A 88 -22.65 -11.41 -4.89
CA LYS A 88 -23.59 -12.38 -4.34
C LYS A 88 -23.69 -13.56 -5.32
N GLY A 89 -23.57 -14.79 -4.81
CA GLY A 89 -23.72 -16.01 -5.63
C GLY A 89 -22.41 -16.73 -5.96
N TYR A 90 -21.24 -16.15 -5.65
CA TYR A 90 -19.98 -16.89 -5.73
C TYR A 90 -19.94 -17.97 -4.66
N LYS A 91 -19.49 -19.17 -5.05
CA LYS A 91 -19.07 -20.18 -4.08
C LYS A 91 -17.95 -19.60 -3.21
N LYS A 92 -17.96 -19.93 -1.91
CA LYS A 92 -17.00 -19.40 -0.93
C LYS A 92 -15.56 -19.49 -1.42
N ASP A 93 -15.16 -20.66 -1.93
CA ASP A 93 -13.78 -20.88 -2.39
C ASP A 93 -13.40 -20.02 -3.60
N SER A 94 -14.31 -19.84 -4.55
CA SER A 94 -14.11 -18.96 -5.72
C SER A 94 -13.97 -17.50 -5.28
N LYS A 95 -14.85 -17.02 -4.40
CA LYS A 95 -14.78 -15.67 -3.82
C LYS A 95 -13.46 -15.45 -3.09
N GLN A 96 -13.05 -16.43 -2.30
CA GLN A 96 -11.79 -16.41 -1.57
C GLN A 96 -10.59 -16.37 -2.52
N LEU A 97 -10.61 -17.13 -3.62
CA LEU A 97 -9.54 -17.15 -4.61
C LEU A 97 -9.43 -15.80 -5.35
N SER A 98 -10.55 -15.29 -5.87
CA SER A 98 -10.60 -13.99 -6.56
C SER A 98 -10.12 -12.85 -5.68
N TYR A 99 -10.50 -12.86 -4.40
CA TYR A 99 -10.03 -11.88 -3.43
C TYR A 99 -8.52 -11.94 -3.24
N MET A 100 -7.98 -13.14 -3.05
CA MET A 100 -6.52 -13.32 -2.87
C MET A 100 -5.72 -12.91 -4.10
N MET A 101 -6.26 -13.08 -5.32
CA MET A 101 -5.60 -12.62 -6.54
C MET A 101 -5.49 -11.08 -6.58
N SER A 102 -6.57 -10.38 -6.24
CA SER A 102 -6.57 -8.91 -6.17
C SER A 102 -5.71 -8.39 -5.02
N LEU A 103 -5.74 -9.07 -3.87
CA LEU A 103 -4.88 -8.74 -2.73
C LEU A 103 -3.40 -8.95 -3.09
N ASN A 104 -3.07 -10.01 -3.82
CA ASN A 104 -1.71 -10.25 -4.28
C ASN A 104 -1.22 -9.12 -5.22
N ARG A 105 -2.08 -8.63 -6.13
CA ARG A 105 -1.76 -7.45 -6.96
C ARG A 105 -1.43 -6.24 -6.09
N LEU A 106 -2.25 -5.98 -5.07
CA LEU A 106 -2.04 -4.85 -4.14
C LEU A 106 -0.71 -4.97 -3.38
N ILE A 107 -0.43 -6.14 -2.82
CA ILE A 107 0.80 -6.39 -2.05
C ILE A 107 2.02 -6.25 -2.96
N SER A 108 2.01 -6.86 -4.15
CA SER A 108 3.12 -6.75 -5.10
C SER A 108 3.36 -5.30 -5.54
N TYR A 109 2.30 -4.52 -5.78
CA TYR A 109 2.41 -3.11 -6.11
C TYR A 109 3.02 -2.30 -4.95
N HIS A 110 2.55 -2.54 -3.72
CA HIS A 110 3.08 -1.88 -2.53
C HIS A 110 4.58 -2.22 -2.34
N VAL A 111 4.97 -3.49 -2.49
CA VAL A 111 6.37 -3.94 -2.40
C VAL A 111 7.25 -3.25 -3.44
N ALA A 112 6.82 -3.18 -4.70
CA ALA A 112 7.59 -2.53 -5.76
C ALA A 112 7.85 -1.05 -5.45
N ASN A 113 6.87 -0.33 -4.89
CA ASN A 113 7.06 1.07 -4.49
C ASN A 113 8.02 1.23 -3.31
N ILE A 114 8.01 0.29 -2.35
CA ILE A 114 8.98 0.26 -1.26
C ILE A 114 10.39 0.04 -1.80
N GLU A 115 10.57 -0.90 -2.73
CA GLU A 115 11.87 -1.19 -3.35
C GLU A 115 12.40 0.02 -4.14
N ASN A 116 11.53 0.72 -4.88
CA ASN A 116 11.88 1.94 -5.61
C ASN A 116 12.40 3.04 -4.66
N ILE A 117 11.74 3.23 -3.52
CA ILE A 117 12.21 4.19 -2.51
C ILE A 117 13.54 3.76 -1.89
N GLY A 118 13.70 2.47 -1.58
CA GLY A 118 14.96 1.93 -1.08
C GLY A 118 16.13 2.20 -2.04
N PHE A 119 15.89 2.07 -3.35
CA PHE A 119 16.87 2.42 -4.37
C PHE A 119 17.21 3.92 -4.38
N LEU A 120 16.20 4.80 -4.35
CA LEU A 120 16.40 6.26 -4.36
C LEU A 120 17.13 6.76 -3.11
N LEU A 121 16.83 6.19 -1.94
CA LEU A 121 17.52 6.50 -0.68
C LEU A 121 19.02 6.23 -0.79
N ASN A 122 19.39 5.07 -1.32
CA ASN A 122 20.80 4.72 -1.53
C ASN A 122 21.50 5.70 -2.47
N GLU A 123 20.83 6.14 -3.54
CA GLU A 123 21.41 7.13 -4.47
C GLU A 123 21.62 8.50 -3.82
N VAL A 124 20.67 8.97 -3.00
CA VAL A 124 20.77 10.24 -2.28
C VAL A 124 21.87 10.17 -1.20
N GLU A 125 21.95 9.08 -0.45
CA GLU A 125 22.99 8.87 0.56
C GLU A 125 24.39 8.85 -0.07
N LEU A 126 24.60 8.08 -1.15
CA LEU A 126 25.89 8.01 -1.83
C LEU A 126 26.38 9.38 -2.33
N LYS A 127 25.46 10.24 -2.80
CA LYS A 127 25.76 11.59 -3.26
C LYS A 127 26.16 12.54 -2.12
N ASN A 128 25.63 12.32 -0.92
CA ASN A 128 25.93 13.17 0.25
C ASN A 128 27.28 12.84 0.91
N VAL A 129 27.91 11.72 0.55
CA VAL A 129 29.21 11.27 1.07
C VAL A 129 30.35 11.48 0.05
N SER A 130 30.02 11.83 -1.20
CA SER A 130 30.96 12.12 -2.31
C SER A 130 31.27 13.61 -2.44
#